data_AF-A0A821UMS9-F1
#
_entry.id   AF-A0A821UMS9-F1
#
_cell.length_a   1.000
_cell.length_b   1.000
_cell.length_c   1.000
_cell.angle_alpha   90.00
_cell.angle_beta   90.00
_cell.angle_gamma   90.00
#
_symmetry.space_group_name_H-M   'P 1'
#
loop_
_entity.id
_entity.type
_entity.pdbx_description
1 polymer ?
#
loop_
_entity_poly.entity_id
_entity_poly.type
_entity_poly.pdbx_seq_one_letter_code
_entity_poly.pdbx_strand_id
1 'polypeptide(L)' 'NVWLDQEWYDEFLQWDPADFNGIHRLNLPSKLIWLPDIVLYNVRKEI' A
#
# COMPACT_ATOMS: atom_id res chain seq x y z
N ASN A 1 -4.00 -20.80 2.83
CA ASN A 1 -4.41 -19.52 2.23
C ASN A 1 -4.03 -18.44 3.23
N VAL A 2 -3.19 -17.48 2.85
CA VAL A 2 -2.66 -16.45 3.77
C VAL A 2 -3.00 -15.09 3.17
N TRP A 3 -3.61 -14.24 3.98
CA TRP A 3 -3.89 -12.85 3.64
C TRP A 3 -2.83 -11.98 4.33
N LEU A 4 -2.25 -11.05 3.59
CA LEU A 4 -1.25 -10.12 4.09
C LEU A 4 -1.78 -8.71 3.92
N ASP A 5 -2.20 -8.10 5.03
CA ASP A 5 -2.58 -6.70 5.09
C ASP A 5 -1.33 -5.84 5.29
N GLN A 6 -1.17 -4.84 4.44
CA GLN A 6 -0.03 -3.92 4.45
C GLN A 6 -0.54 -2.49 4.50
N GLU A 7 -0.03 -1.72 5.45
CA GLU A 7 -0.32 -0.31 5.62
C GLU A 7 1.01 0.45 5.72
N TRP A 8 1.13 1.55 4.97
CA TRP A 8 2.27 2.45 5.03
C TRP A 8 1.79 3.90 4.92
N TYR A 9 2.64 4.82 5.37
CA TYR A 9 2.40 6.26 5.23
C TYR A 9 3.22 6.78 4.04
N ASP A 10 2.54 7.38 3.08
CA ASP A 10 3.15 8.02 1.92
C ASP A 10 3.04 9.54 2.09
N GLU A 11 4.18 10.23 2.13
CA GLU A 11 4.25 11.68 2.31
C GLU A 11 3.74 12.46 1.09
N PHE A 12 3.77 11.85 -0.09
CA PHE A 12 3.34 12.49 -1.34
C PHE A 12 1.86 12.21 -1.67
N LEU A 13 1.22 11.25 -1.02
CA LEU A 13 -0.21 10.93 -1.19
C LEU A 13 -1.08 11.56 -0.09
N GLN A 14 -0.83 12.83 0.20
CA GLN A 14 -1.62 13.62 1.16
C GLN A 14 -2.31 14.78 0.45
N TRP A 15 -3.57 15.00 0.79
CA TRP A 15 -4.36 16.10 0.27
C TRP A 15 -5.29 16.63 1.37
N ASP A 16 -5.70 17.91 1.25
CA ASP A 16 -6.76 18.45 2.09
C ASP A 16 -8.11 17.97 1.54
N PRO A 17 -8.93 17.22 2.31
CA PRO A 17 -10.25 16.78 1.86
C PRO A 17 -11.16 17.95 1.43
N ALA A 18 -10.98 19.16 1.98
CA ALA A 18 -11.77 20.33 1.62
C ALA A 18 -11.59 20.71 0.13
N ASP A 19 -10.38 20.55 -0.41
CA ASP A 19 -10.07 20.85 -1.81
C ASP A 19 -10.63 19.80 -2.78
N PHE A 20 -10.93 18.60 -2.28
CA PHE A 20 -11.40 17.45 -3.05
C PHE A 20 -12.81 17.00 -2.67
N ASN A 21 -13.71 17.94 -2.37
CA ASN A 21 -15.13 17.68 -2.10
C ASN A 21 -15.38 16.65 -0.96
N GLY A 22 -14.52 16.67 0.06
CA GLY A 22 -14.61 15.79 1.22
C GLY A 22 -14.14 14.35 0.98
N ILE A 23 -13.34 14.09 -0.06
CA ILE A 23 -12.78 12.76 -0.30
C ILE A 23 -11.73 12.45 0.76
N HIS A 24 -11.98 11.45 1.60
CA HIS A 24 -11.04 10.99 2.63
C HIS A 24 -10.33 9.68 2.28
N ARG A 25 -10.84 8.93 1.29
CA ARG A 25 -10.31 7.62 0.90
C ARG A 25 -10.38 7.47 -0.61
N LEU A 26 -9.34 6.87 -1.17
CA LEU A 26 -9.20 6.62 -2.60
C LEU A 26 -8.72 5.19 -2.80
N ASN A 27 -9.34 4.48 -3.74
CA ASN A 27 -8.93 3.14 -4.14
C ASN A 27 -8.12 3.24 -5.43
N LEU A 28 -6.80 3.17 -5.34
CA LEU A 28 -5.89 3.22 -6.49
C LEU A 28 -5.34 1.83 -6.83
N PRO A 29 -5.07 1.56 -8.12
CA PRO A 29 -4.27 0.42 -8.52
C PRO A 29 -2.86 0.53 -7.91
N SER A 30 -2.38 -0.55 -7.32
CA SER A 30 -1.07 -0.62 -6.68
C SER A 30 0.10 -0.29 -7.64
N LYS A 31 -0.08 -0.52 -8.95
CA LYS A 31 0.92 -0.19 -9.99
C LYS A 31 1.18 1.31 -10.19
N LEU A 32 0.31 2.19 -9.67
CA LEU A 32 0.40 3.63 -9.87
C LEU A 32 1.09 4.36 -8.70
N ILE A 33 1.34 3.66 -7.59
CA ILE A 33 1.90 4.23 -6.38
C ILE A 33 3.16 3.47 -6.00
N TRP A 34 4.01 4.11 -5.19
CA TRP A 34 5.13 3.41 -4.58
C TRP A 34 4.60 2.40 -3.55
N LEU A 35 5.17 1.21 -3.56
CA LEU A 35 4.86 0.13 -2.62
C LEU A 35 6.18 -0.33 -2.00
N PRO A 36 6.22 -0.66 -0.71
CA PRO A 36 7.39 -1.30 -0.13
C PRO A 36 7.59 -2.70 -0.72
N ASP A 37 8.79 -2.97 -1.21
CA ASP A 37 9.15 -4.31 -1.69
C ASP A 37 9.32 -5.27 -0.51
N ILE A 38 8.28 -6.05 -0.19
CA ILE A 38 8.32 -7.07 0.87
C ILE A 38 8.61 -8.44 0.25
N VAL A 39 9.77 -9.00 0.58
CA VAL A 39 10.18 -10.35 0.17
C VAL A 39 10.24 -11.30 1.37
N LEU A 40 9.64 -12.48 1.23
CA LEU A 40 9.71 -13.52 2.26
C LEU A 40 11.03 -14.30 2.11
N TYR A 41 12.03 -13.99 2.94
CA TYR A 41 13.34 -14.65 2.89
C TYR A 41 13.32 -16.12 3.35
N ASN A 42 12.36 -16.50 4.20
CA ASN A 42 12.30 -17.82 4.84
C ASN A 42 11.16 -18.68 4.29
N VAL A 43 11.05 -18.82 2.97
CA VAL A 43 10.39 -20.02 2.44
C VAL A 43 11.40 -21.14 2.67
N ARG A 44 11.13 -22.09 3.57
CA ARG A 44 11.95 -23.29 3.71
C ARG A 44 12.09 -23.90 2.31
N LYS A 45 13.22 -23.69 1.65
CA LYS A 45 13.62 -24.48 0.49
C LYS A 45 13.97 -25.84 1.07
N GLU A 46 12.99 -26.75 1.08
CA GLU A 46 13.32 -28.16 1.19
C GLU A 46 14.25 -28.48 0.01
N ILE A 47 15.48 -28.86 0.38
CA ILE A 47 16.51 -29.40 -0.51
C ILE A 47 16.05 -30.79 -0.93
#